data_AF-V9IG26-F1
#
_entry.id   AF-V9IG26-F1
#
_cell.length_a   1.000
_cell.length_b   1.000
_cell.length_c   1.000
_cell.angle_alpha   90.00
_cell.angle_beta   90.00
_cell.angle_gamma   90.00
#
_symmetry.space_group_name_H-M   'P 1'
#
loop_
_entity.id
_entity.type
_entity.pdbx_description
1 polymer ?
#
loop_
_entity_poly.entity_id
_entity_poly.type
_entity_poly.pdbx_seq_one_letter_code
_entity_poly.pdbx_strand_id
1 'polypeptide(L)'
;MRETDTKLHAVDLKATLQEKKDQLELLRTLQGQVRAKELEIDAVTEKAQQLHKNITSRTTHMSELSIKYQQISNKVKDLNSRWHQYVTTHQEFDNQVAECTRWLDDIRKKLAYCSDLGASSQKDLENKMEIVQDLLLYKEDGFAKVQGIVELAQAVLANTAPTGHKAINDAVGKLQEQWSALASKMLETKN
;
A
#
# COMPACT_ATOMS: atom_id res chain seq x y z
N MET A 1 -19.36 12.36 20.76
CA MET A 1 -18.03 12.45 21.39
C MET A 1 -17.54 11.13 21.96
N ARG A 2 -18.21 10.51 22.96
CA ARG A 2 -17.77 9.20 23.50
C ARG A 2 -17.65 8.12 22.43
N GLU A 3 -18.65 7.96 21.56
CA GLU A 3 -18.60 6.97 20.47
C GLU A 3 -17.46 7.21 19.45
N THR A 4 -17.15 8.48 19.16
CA THR A 4 -16.05 8.85 18.25
C THR A 4 -14.69 8.54 18.86
N ASP A 5 -14.50 8.87 20.13
CA ASP A 5 -13.25 8.62 20.85
C ASP A 5 -13.03 7.11 21.07
N THR A 6 -14.09 6.34 21.37
CA THR A 6 -14.03 4.87 21.43
C THR A 6 -13.70 4.23 20.07
N LYS A 7 -14.29 4.72 18.97
CA LYS A 7 -13.96 4.24 17.61
C LYS A 7 -12.52 4.55 17.20
N LEU A 8 -11.92 5.61 17.74
CA LEU A 8 -10.52 5.98 17.45
C LEU A 8 -9.48 5.13 18.18
N HIS A 9 -9.85 4.50 19.30
CA HIS A 9 -8.91 3.69 20.11
C HIS A 9 -8.73 2.26 19.60
N ALA A 10 -9.58 1.79 18.69
CA ALA A 10 -9.61 0.39 18.25
C ALA A 10 -9.82 0.26 16.73
N VAL A 11 -9.12 1.07 15.91
CA VAL A 11 -9.13 0.82 14.47
C VAL A 11 -8.14 -0.29 14.15
N ASP A 12 -8.66 -1.51 14.12
CA ASP A 12 -7.90 -2.71 13.78
C ASP A 12 -7.34 -2.63 12.36
N LEU A 13 -6.14 -3.17 12.18
CA LEU A 13 -5.56 -3.39 10.86
C LEU A 13 -6.51 -4.23 10.00
N LYS A 14 -6.51 -4.00 8.69
CA LYS A 14 -7.29 -4.79 7.73
C LYS A 14 -6.42 -5.75 6.95
N ALA A 15 -7.01 -6.84 6.47
CA ALA A 15 -6.31 -7.94 5.84
C ALA A 15 -6.03 -7.67 4.36
N THR A 16 -6.98 -7.03 3.67
CA THR A 16 -6.89 -6.80 2.21
C THR A 16 -6.76 -5.33 1.86
N LEU A 17 -6.23 -5.03 0.67
CA LEU A 17 -6.20 -3.66 0.14
C LEU A 17 -7.60 -3.04 0.09
N GLN A 18 -8.61 -3.81 -0.32
CA GLN A 18 -9.99 -3.32 -0.41
C GLN A 18 -10.52 -2.92 0.96
N GLU A 19 -10.37 -3.77 1.97
CA GLU A 19 -10.79 -3.43 3.34
C GLU A 19 -10.02 -2.21 3.88
N LYS A 20 -8.73 -2.05 3.52
CA LYS A 20 -7.96 -0.84 3.88
C LYS A 20 -8.52 0.41 3.23
N LYS A 21 -8.94 0.34 1.96
CA LYS A 21 -9.61 1.44 1.25
C LYS A 21 -10.94 1.79 1.91
N ASP A 22 -11.74 0.79 2.25
CA ASP A 22 -13.04 0.98 2.91
C ASP A 22 -12.87 1.64 4.28
N GLN A 23 -11.86 1.20 5.05
CA GLN A 23 -11.53 1.79 6.35
C GLN A 23 -11.02 3.23 6.21
N LEU A 24 -10.22 3.54 5.19
CA LEU A 24 -9.78 4.91 4.90
C LEU A 24 -10.97 5.81 4.56
N GLU A 25 -11.94 5.31 3.80
CA GLU A 25 -13.12 6.10 3.44
C GLU A 25 -14.04 6.37 4.63
N LEU A 26 -14.19 5.39 5.53
CA LEU A 26 -14.86 5.59 6.81
C LEU A 26 -14.18 6.68 7.65
N LEU A 27 -12.84 6.69 7.67
CA LEU A 27 -12.06 7.70 8.41
C LEU A 27 -12.19 9.09 7.79
N ARG A 28 -12.25 9.20 6.45
CA ARG A 28 -12.48 10.48 5.75
C ARG A 28 -13.86 11.03 6.05
N THR A 29 -14.87 10.16 6.03
CA THR A 29 -16.24 10.52 6.42
C THR A 29 -16.27 11.03 7.87
N LEU A 30 -15.62 10.32 8.79
CA LEU A 30 -15.50 10.75 10.18
C LEU A 30 -14.78 12.10 10.32
N GLN A 31 -13.72 12.33 9.55
CA GLN A 31 -13.00 13.60 9.55
C GLN A 31 -13.90 14.76 9.12
N GLY A 32 -14.73 14.57 8.09
CA GLY A 32 -15.72 15.55 7.67
C GLY A 32 -16.74 15.86 8.77
N GLN A 33 -17.26 14.82 9.44
CA GLN A 33 -18.21 14.97 10.55
C GLN A 33 -17.60 15.72 11.75
N VAL A 34 -16.36 15.39 12.13
CA VAL A 34 -15.67 16.05 13.24
C VAL A 34 -15.40 17.52 12.90
N ARG A 35 -14.95 17.81 11.67
CA ARG A 35 -14.72 19.19 11.22
C ARG A 35 -16.00 20.02 11.19
N ALA A 36 -17.12 19.44 10.74
CA ALA A 36 -18.40 20.12 10.78
C ALA A 36 -18.81 20.49 12.21
N LYS A 37 -18.62 19.56 13.17
CA LYS A 37 -18.90 19.80 14.59
C LYS A 37 -17.97 20.82 15.23
N GLU A 38 -16.70 20.85 14.82
CA GLU A 38 -15.72 21.87 15.23
C GLU A 38 -16.22 23.28 14.84
N LEU A 39 -16.64 23.46 13.59
CA LEU A 39 -17.20 24.73 13.10
C LEU A 39 -18.50 25.14 13.80
N GLU A 40 -19.39 24.18 14.11
CA GLU A 40 -20.60 24.45 14.88
C GLU A 40 -20.26 24.98 16.29
N ILE A 41 -19.24 24.39 16.94
CA ILE A 41 -18.80 24.78 18.29
C ILE A 41 -18.16 26.16 18.27
N ASP A 42 -17.33 26.46 17.27
CA ASP A 42 -16.70 27.77 17.12
C ASP A 42 -17.77 28.86 16.93
N ALA A 43 -18.76 28.62 16.07
CA ALA A 43 -19.86 29.57 15.85
C ALA A 43 -20.73 29.79 17.10
N VAL A 44 -20.97 28.74 17.90
CA VAL A 44 -21.69 28.86 19.17
C VAL A 44 -20.83 29.61 20.21
N THR A 45 -19.52 29.37 20.23
CA THR A 45 -18.57 30.05 21.12
C THR A 45 -18.48 31.54 20.81
N GLU A 46 -18.38 31.90 19.54
CA GLU A 46 -18.38 33.30 19.10
C GLU A 46 -19.68 34.01 19.51
N LYS A 47 -20.84 33.42 19.25
CA LYS A 47 -22.14 33.99 19.66
C LYS A 47 -22.26 34.12 21.18
N ALA A 48 -21.82 33.13 21.94
CA ALA A 48 -21.86 33.19 23.39
C ALA A 48 -20.95 34.28 23.97
N GLN A 49 -19.77 34.49 23.38
CA GLN A 49 -18.86 35.59 23.74
C GLN A 49 -19.48 36.96 23.43
N GLN A 50 -20.16 37.09 22.28
CA GLN A 50 -20.87 38.33 21.91
C GLN A 50 -22.04 38.64 22.86
N LEU A 51 -22.80 37.64 23.30
CA LEU A 51 -23.93 37.81 24.22
C LEU A 51 -23.52 38.03 25.69
N HIS A 52 -22.44 37.41 26.17
CA HIS A 52 -22.08 37.40 27.59
C HIS A 52 -20.77 38.16 27.88
N LYS A 53 -20.83 39.50 27.91
CA LYS A 53 -19.71 40.33 28.42
C LYS A 53 -19.43 40.18 29.94
N ASN A 54 -20.31 39.53 30.72
CA ASN A 54 -20.28 39.61 32.20
C ASN A 54 -20.40 38.28 33.00
N ILE A 55 -20.21 37.08 32.42
CA ILE A 55 -20.32 35.82 33.19
C ILE A 55 -19.16 34.86 32.85
N THR A 56 -18.21 34.74 33.77
CA THR A 56 -16.91 34.04 33.63
C THR A 56 -16.96 32.51 33.69
N SER A 57 -18.02 31.89 34.22
CA SER A 57 -18.10 30.41 34.37
C SER A 57 -18.58 29.67 33.11
N ARG A 58 -19.37 30.31 32.24
CA ARG A 58 -19.83 29.71 30.98
C ARG A 58 -18.73 29.72 29.91
N THR A 59 -17.86 30.72 29.93
CA THR A 59 -16.72 30.83 29.01
C THR A 59 -15.67 29.72 29.18
N THR A 60 -15.44 29.23 30.41
CA THR A 60 -14.49 28.14 30.69
C THR A 60 -14.93 26.79 30.15
N HIS A 61 -16.21 26.41 30.32
CA HIS A 61 -16.73 25.14 29.78
C HIS A 61 -16.73 25.09 28.25
N MET A 62 -16.92 26.24 27.59
CA MET A 62 -16.84 26.32 26.13
C MET A 62 -15.41 26.14 25.62
N SER A 63 -14.43 26.72 26.32
CA SER A 63 -13.00 26.53 26.04
C SER A 63 -12.57 25.06 26.18
N GLU A 64 -13.01 24.37 27.23
CA GLU A 64 -12.74 22.94 27.44
C GLU A 64 -13.33 22.06 26.32
N LEU A 65 -14.52 22.42 25.82
CA LEU A 65 -15.18 21.69 24.74
C LEU A 65 -14.43 21.86 23.42
N SER A 66 -14.03 23.09 23.07
CA SER A 66 -13.21 23.37 21.89
C SER A 66 -11.88 22.62 21.93
N ILE A 67 -11.19 22.60 23.07
CA ILE A 67 -9.92 21.85 23.24
C ILE A 67 -10.13 20.35 22.99
N LYS A 68 -11.21 19.75 23.53
CA LYS A 68 -11.52 18.33 23.32
C LYS A 68 -11.81 18.02 21.84
N TYR A 69 -12.55 18.89 21.14
CA TYR A 69 -12.81 18.70 19.72
C TYR A 69 -11.56 18.86 18.87
N GLN A 70 -10.69 19.83 19.17
CA GLN A 70 -9.40 19.97 18.51
C GLN A 70 -8.54 18.71 18.67
N GLN A 71 -8.50 18.12 19.87
CA GLN A 71 -7.78 16.86 20.12
C GLN A 71 -8.34 15.71 19.29
N ILE A 72 -9.67 15.57 19.21
CA ILE A 72 -10.32 14.53 18.38
C ILE A 72 -10.04 14.77 16.89
N SER A 73 -10.15 16.02 16.43
CA SER A 73 -9.87 16.43 15.05
C SER A 73 -8.44 16.05 14.63
N ASN A 74 -7.47 16.34 15.50
CA ASN A 74 -6.07 15.95 15.29
C ASN A 74 -5.90 14.42 15.26
N LYS A 75 -6.48 13.67 16.22
CA LYS A 75 -6.43 12.20 16.23
C LYS A 75 -7.00 11.60 14.93
N VAL A 76 -8.14 12.10 14.44
CA VAL A 76 -8.77 11.62 13.20
C VAL A 76 -7.90 11.94 11.98
N LYS A 77 -7.28 13.12 11.95
CA LYS A 77 -6.37 13.52 10.87
C LYS A 77 -5.14 12.62 10.82
N ASP A 78 -4.51 12.35 11.97
CA ASP A 78 -3.34 11.49 12.05
C ASP A 78 -3.68 10.05 11.63
N LEU A 79 -4.83 9.55 12.06
CA LEU A 79 -5.30 8.22 11.68
C LEU A 79 -5.61 8.15 10.17
N ASN A 80 -6.25 9.16 9.59
CA ASN A 80 -6.45 9.24 8.14
C ASN A 80 -5.13 9.21 7.37
N SER A 81 -4.15 10.01 7.80
CA SER A 81 -2.82 10.05 7.18
C SER A 81 -2.14 8.68 7.20
N ARG A 82 -2.19 8.00 8.36
CA ARG A 82 -1.65 6.65 8.54
C ARG A 82 -2.34 5.62 7.65
N TRP A 83 -3.67 5.60 7.60
CA TRP A 83 -4.42 4.68 6.75
C TRP A 83 -4.23 4.97 5.26
N HIS A 84 -4.07 6.24 4.88
CA HIS A 84 -3.71 6.62 3.53
C HIS A 84 -2.37 6.01 3.13
N GLN A 85 -1.36 6.10 3.99
CA GLN A 85 -0.07 5.45 3.76
C GLN A 85 -0.21 3.93 3.61
N TYR A 86 -1.04 3.29 4.44
CA TYR A 86 -1.27 1.84 4.37
C TYR A 86 -1.90 1.39 3.06
N VAL A 87 -2.85 2.16 2.54
CA VAL A 87 -3.47 1.92 1.24
C VAL A 87 -2.46 2.14 0.11
N THR A 88 -1.72 3.24 0.14
CA THR A 88 -0.74 3.58 -0.90
C THR A 88 0.37 2.52 -0.99
N THR A 89 0.96 2.13 0.15
CA THR A 89 2.02 1.10 0.16
C THR A 89 1.52 -0.27 -0.32
N HIS A 90 0.31 -0.69 0.07
CA HIS A 90 -0.26 -1.96 -0.41
C HIS A 90 -0.64 -1.89 -1.89
N GLN A 91 -1.18 -0.77 -2.36
CA GLN A 91 -1.47 -0.58 -3.79
C GLN A 91 -0.19 -0.64 -4.64
N GLU A 92 0.90 -0.03 -4.16
CA GLU A 92 2.21 -0.10 -4.82
C GLU A 92 2.72 -1.54 -4.88
N PHE A 93 2.58 -2.29 -3.79
CA PHE A 93 2.93 -3.72 -3.76
C PHE A 93 2.18 -4.52 -4.83
N ASP A 94 0.85 -4.39 -4.89
CA ASP A 94 0.04 -5.11 -5.88
C ASP A 94 0.44 -4.74 -7.32
N ASN A 95 0.74 -3.47 -7.57
CA ASN A 95 1.18 -2.99 -8.88
C ASN A 95 2.54 -3.60 -9.26
N GLN A 96 3.52 -3.55 -8.36
CA GLN A 96 4.87 -4.09 -8.60
C GLN A 96 4.85 -5.61 -8.79
N VAL A 97 4.03 -6.33 -8.01
CA VAL A 97 3.80 -7.77 -8.18
C VAL A 97 3.23 -8.07 -9.56
N ALA A 98 2.20 -7.34 -9.99
CA ALA A 98 1.58 -7.54 -11.30
C ALA A 98 2.55 -7.25 -12.46
N GLU A 99 3.31 -6.16 -12.36
CA GLU A 99 4.31 -5.78 -13.34
C GLU A 99 5.45 -6.80 -13.42
N CYS A 100 6.01 -7.21 -12.27
CA CYS A 100 7.06 -8.22 -12.21
C CYS A 100 6.57 -9.58 -12.74
N THR A 101 5.34 -9.98 -12.41
CA THR A 101 4.75 -11.23 -12.94
C THR A 101 4.70 -11.22 -14.47
N ARG A 102 4.23 -10.12 -15.08
CA ARG A 102 4.19 -9.98 -16.55
C ARG A 102 5.58 -10.04 -17.16
N TRP A 103 6.53 -9.34 -16.54
CA TRP A 103 7.92 -9.31 -16.97
C TRP A 103 8.57 -10.71 -16.92
N LEU A 104 8.38 -11.45 -15.83
CA LEU A 104 8.84 -12.84 -15.70
C LEU A 104 8.21 -13.75 -16.76
N ASP A 105 6.92 -13.59 -17.03
CA ASP A 105 6.22 -14.36 -18.06
C ASP A 105 6.76 -14.10 -19.47
N ASP A 106 7.11 -12.86 -19.78
CA ASP A 106 7.68 -12.51 -21.09
C ASP A 106 9.10 -13.05 -21.24
N ILE A 107 9.91 -13.01 -20.18
CA ILE A 107 11.21 -13.69 -20.16
C ILE A 107 11.06 -15.19 -20.34
N ARG A 108 10.10 -15.81 -19.65
CA ARG A 108 9.82 -17.25 -19.78
C ARG A 108 9.50 -17.63 -21.22
N LYS A 109 8.67 -16.84 -21.91
CA LYS A 109 8.34 -17.06 -23.32
C LYS A 109 9.56 -16.91 -24.23
N LYS A 110 10.37 -15.86 -24.01
CA LYS A 110 11.63 -15.64 -24.76
C LYS A 110 12.59 -16.82 -24.58
N LEU A 111 12.78 -17.30 -23.36
CA LEU A 111 13.60 -18.48 -23.08
C LEU A 111 13.03 -19.74 -23.73
N ALA A 112 11.72 -19.95 -23.66
CA ALA A 112 11.09 -21.10 -24.32
C ALA A 112 11.35 -21.09 -25.84
N TYR A 113 11.24 -19.92 -26.49
CA TYR A 113 11.59 -19.76 -27.90
C TYR A 113 13.08 -20.02 -28.15
N CYS A 114 14.00 -19.54 -27.29
CA CYS A 114 15.43 -19.78 -27.47
C CYS A 114 15.82 -21.25 -27.27
N SER A 115 15.14 -21.98 -26.37
CA SER A 115 15.38 -23.41 -26.13
C SER A 115 14.83 -24.33 -27.23
N ASP A 116 13.97 -23.84 -28.12
CA ASP A 116 13.45 -24.62 -29.24
C ASP A 116 14.40 -24.53 -30.44
N LEU A 117 15.14 -25.60 -30.71
CA LEU A 117 16.13 -25.69 -31.79
C LEU A 117 15.61 -26.47 -33.01
N GLY A 118 14.32 -26.83 -33.04
CA GLY A 118 13.74 -27.62 -34.12
C GLY A 118 13.71 -26.86 -35.46
N ALA A 119 14.39 -27.40 -36.47
CA ALA A 119 14.40 -26.88 -37.85
C ALA A 119 14.74 -25.37 -37.98
N SER A 120 15.55 -24.83 -37.07
CA SER A 120 15.96 -23.43 -37.08
C SER A 120 16.93 -23.11 -38.23
N SER A 121 16.65 -22.03 -38.97
CA SER A 121 17.60 -21.46 -39.94
C SER A 121 18.79 -20.80 -39.22
N GLN A 122 19.91 -20.58 -39.92
CA GLN A 122 21.06 -19.85 -39.35
C GLN A 122 20.66 -18.47 -38.78
N LYS A 123 19.82 -17.73 -39.51
CA LYS A 123 19.30 -16.42 -39.05
C LYS A 123 18.46 -16.53 -37.78
N ASP A 124 17.70 -17.62 -37.64
CA ASP A 124 16.88 -17.88 -36.45
C ASP A 124 17.78 -18.20 -35.23
N LEU A 125 18.87 -18.94 -35.44
CA LEU A 125 19.87 -19.20 -34.40
C LEU A 125 20.60 -17.94 -33.94
N GLU A 126 20.99 -17.08 -34.89
CA GLU A 126 21.62 -15.78 -34.59
C GLU A 126 20.68 -14.89 -33.74
N ASN A 127 19.40 -14.79 -34.12
CA ASN A 127 18.39 -14.06 -33.35
C ASN A 127 18.17 -14.64 -31.94
N LYS A 128 18.11 -15.98 -31.79
CA LYS A 128 17.98 -16.63 -30.47
C LYS A 128 19.18 -16.32 -29.59
N MET A 129 20.39 -16.30 -30.17
CA MET A 129 21.61 -15.99 -29.44
C MET A 129 21.63 -14.53 -28.94
N GLU A 130 21.19 -13.57 -29.75
CA GLU A 130 21.03 -12.16 -29.35
C GLU A 130 20.05 -12.04 -28.16
N ILE A 131 18.89 -12.68 -28.25
CA ILE A 131 17.89 -12.68 -27.17
C ILE A 131 18.46 -13.27 -25.88
N VAL A 132 19.21 -14.38 -25.94
CA VAL A 132 19.83 -14.98 -24.74
C VAL A 132 20.87 -14.05 -24.12
N GLN A 133 21.67 -13.36 -24.94
CA GLN A 133 22.64 -12.38 -24.43
C GLN A 133 21.95 -11.21 -23.73
N ASP A 134 20.90 -10.66 -24.32
CA ASP A 134 20.09 -9.61 -23.71
C ASP A 134 19.47 -10.07 -22.39
N LEU A 135 18.91 -11.28 -22.35
CA LEU A 135 18.32 -11.85 -21.14
C LEU A 135 19.34 -12.02 -20.01
N LEU A 136 20.60 -12.34 -20.34
CA LEU A 136 21.67 -12.45 -19.35
C LEU A 136 22.04 -11.08 -18.75
N LEU A 137 21.93 -10.00 -19.53
CA LEU A 137 22.14 -8.63 -19.03
C LEU A 137 21.06 -8.21 -18.04
N TYR A 138 19.81 -8.63 -18.26
CA TYR A 138 18.69 -8.34 -17.36
C TYR A 138 18.69 -9.16 -16.07
N LYS A 139 19.69 -10.03 -15.86
CA LYS A 139 19.71 -10.91 -14.69
C LYS A 139 19.79 -10.13 -13.37
N GLU A 140 20.71 -9.17 -13.28
CA GLU A 140 20.88 -8.38 -12.06
C GLU A 140 19.67 -7.50 -11.79
N ASP A 141 19.09 -6.90 -12.85
CA ASP A 141 17.86 -6.12 -12.78
C ASP A 141 16.67 -6.94 -12.27
N GLY A 142 16.54 -8.18 -12.75
CA GLY A 142 15.50 -9.11 -12.30
C GLY A 142 15.59 -9.44 -10.82
N PHE A 143 16.81 -9.72 -10.35
CA PHE A 143 17.06 -9.96 -8.94
C PHE A 143 16.71 -8.72 -8.10
N ALA A 144 17.16 -7.53 -8.53
CA ALA A 144 16.86 -6.27 -7.85
C ALA A 144 15.35 -5.99 -7.79
N LYS A 145 14.60 -6.25 -8.87
CA LYS A 145 13.15 -6.05 -8.92
C LYS A 145 12.41 -6.97 -7.93
N VAL A 146 12.77 -8.25 -7.90
CA VAL A 146 12.17 -9.22 -6.96
C VAL A 146 12.53 -8.86 -5.52
N GLN A 147 13.77 -8.47 -5.25
CA GLN A 147 14.22 -8.07 -3.92
C GLN A 147 13.49 -6.80 -3.43
N GLY A 148 13.29 -5.81 -4.29
CA GLY A 148 12.50 -4.61 -3.96
C GLY A 148 11.05 -4.95 -3.59
N ILE A 149 10.44 -5.95 -4.24
CA ILE A 149 9.09 -6.43 -3.89
C ILE A 149 9.09 -7.13 -2.53
N VAL A 150 10.14 -7.90 -2.19
CA VAL A 150 10.28 -8.53 -0.86
C VAL A 150 10.31 -7.46 0.24
N GLU A 151 11.09 -6.40 0.06
CA GLU A 151 11.19 -5.29 1.02
C GLU A 151 9.86 -4.56 1.17
N LEU A 152 9.20 -4.27 0.04
CA LEU A 152 7.89 -3.64 0.03
C LEU A 152 6.82 -4.52 0.72
N ALA A 153 6.88 -5.84 0.52
CA ALA A 153 6.00 -6.78 1.21
C ALA A 153 6.18 -6.73 2.72
N GLN A 154 7.41 -6.60 3.25
CA GLN A 154 7.64 -6.43 4.70
C GLN A 154 6.94 -5.18 5.24
N ALA A 155 7.02 -4.07 4.50
CA ALA A 155 6.33 -2.84 4.87
C ALA A 155 4.80 -3.01 4.84
N VAL A 156 4.25 -3.76 3.89
CA VAL A 156 2.82 -4.08 3.85
C VAL A 156 2.43 -4.99 5.01
N LEU A 157 3.18 -6.06 5.28
CA LEU A 157 2.90 -7.03 6.35
C LEU A 157 2.85 -6.38 7.74
N ALA A 158 3.80 -5.48 8.03
CA ALA A 158 3.85 -4.73 9.28
C ALA A 158 2.56 -3.91 9.55
N ASN A 159 1.79 -3.62 8.50
CA ASN A 159 0.59 -2.79 8.55
C ASN A 159 -0.65 -3.53 8.02
N THR A 160 -0.66 -4.86 8.07
CA THR A 160 -1.76 -5.72 7.61
C THR A 160 -2.16 -6.67 8.73
N ALA A 161 -3.45 -6.98 8.83
CA ALA A 161 -3.94 -7.97 9.78
C ALA A 161 -3.33 -9.36 9.48
N PRO A 162 -3.08 -10.22 10.50
CA PRO A 162 -2.50 -11.55 10.31
C PRO A 162 -3.25 -12.43 9.31
N THR A 163 -4.57 -12.29 9.23
CA THR A 163 -5.42 -13.03 8.27
C THR A 163 -5.10 -12.71 6.81
N GLY A 164 -4.47 -11.57 6.51
CA GLY A 164 -4.03 -11.19 5.17
C GLY A 164 -2.59 -11.58 4.83
N HIS A 165 -1.78 -11.96 5.83
CA HIS A 165 -0.34 -12.20 5.63
C HIS A 165 -0.05 -13.34 4.66
N LYS A 166 -0.87 -14.39 4.69
CA LYS A 166 -0.68 -15.55 3.82
C LYS A 166 -0.69 -15.16 2.34
N ALA A 167 -1.69 -14.38 1.89
CA ALA A 167 -1.81 -13.99 0.49
C ALA A 167 -0.60 -13.16 0.00
N ILE A 168 -0.09 -12.28 0.85
CA ILE A 168 1.11 -11.46 0.55
C ILE A 168 2.34 -12.35 0.44
N ASN A 169 2.55 -13.25 1.41
CA ASN A 169 3.69 -14.17 1.40
C ASN A 169 3.65 -15.14 0.21
N ASP A 170 2.46 -15.68 -0.12
CA ASP A 170 2.28 -16.57 -1.25
C ASP A 170 2.61 -15.86 -2.58
N ALA A 171 2.22 -14.58 -2.73
CA ALA A 171 2.55 -13.78 -3.91
C ALA A 171 4.07 -13.54 -4.05
N VAL A 172 4.75 -13.21 -2.95
CA VAL A 172 6.21 -13.03 -2.94
C VAL A 172 6.94 -14.34 -3.22
N GLY A 173 6.55 -15.42 -2.55
CA GLY A 173 7.15 -16.75 -2.74
C GLY A 173 7.05 -17.21 -4.19
N LYS A 174 5.89 -17.03 -4.81
CA LYS A 174 5.69 -17.34 -6.24
C LYS A 174 6.63 -16.55 -7.15
N LEU A 175 6.83 -15.25 -6.92
CA LEU A 175 7.76 -14.44 -7.72
C LEU A 175 9.20 -14.91 -7.55
N GLN A 176 9.62 -15.22 -6.32
CA GLN A 176 10.96 -15.72 -6.02
C GLN A 176 11.22 -17.08 -6.68
N GLU A 177 10.26 -18.00 -6.61
CA GLU A 177 10.33 -19.30 -7.28
C GLU A 177 10.41 -19.17 -8.80
N GLN A 178 9.54 -18.35 -9.40
CA GLN A 178 9.54 -18.10 -10.83
C GLN A 178 10.87 -17.49 -11.30
N TRP A 179 11.38 -16.51 -10.56
CA TRP A 179 12.67 -15.91 -10.85
C TRP A 179 13.82 -16.91 -10.75
N SER A 180 13.87 -17.70 -9.67
CA SER A 180 14.91 -18.71 -9.48
C SER A 180 14.91 -19.73 -10.62
N ALA A 181 13.73 -20.21 -11.04
CA ALA A 181 13.61 -21.13 -12.17
C ALA A 181 14.11 -20.50 -13.48
N LEU A 182 13.76 -19.24 -13.76
CA LEU A 182 14.22 -18.54 -14.96
C LEU A 182 15.72 -18.28 -14.93
N ALA A 183 16.27 -17.84 -13.79
CA ALA A 183 17.69 -17.59 -13.63
C ALA A 183 18.53 -18.86 -13.82
N SER A 184 18.05 -20.02 -13.34
CA SER A 184 18.69 -21.31 -13.61
C SER A 184 18.64 -21.66 -15.10
N LYS A 185 17.47 -21.52 -15.74
CA LYS A 185 17.31 -21.84 -17.17
C LYS A 185 18.16 -20.93 -18.09
N MET A 186 18.32 -19.66 -17.74
CA MET A 186 19.22 -18.74 -18.46
C MET A 186 20.68 -19.22 -18.41
N LEU A 187 21.13 -19.76 -17.29
CA LEU A 187 22.48 -20.31 -17.15
C LEU A 187 22.66 -21.60 -17.94
N GLU A 188 21.65 -22.47 -17.97
CA GLU A 188 21.67 -23.70 -18.77
C GLU A 188 21.71 -23.39 -20.27
N THR A 189 20.92 -22.41 -20.74
CA THR A 189 20.86 -22.04 -22.17
C THR A 189 22.17 -21.41 -22.68
N LYS A 190 23.07 -21.00 -21.78
CA LYS A 190 24.39 -20.46 -22.11
C LYS A 190 25.43 -21.56 -22.40
N ASN A 191 25.25 -22.76 -21.84
CA ASN A 191 26.20 -23.88 -21.95
C ASN A 191 25.81 -24.84 -23.08
#